data_AF-A0A7C6JG80-F1
#
_entry.id   AF-A0A7C6JG80-F1
#
_cell.length_a   1.000
_cell.length_b   1.000
_cell.length_c   1.000
_cell.angle_alpha   90.00
_cell.angle_beta   90.00
_cell.angle_gamma   90.00
#
_symmetry.space_group_name_H-M   'P 1'
#
loop_
_entity.id
_entity.type
_entity.pdbx_description
1 polymer ?
#
loop_
_entity_poly.entity_id
_entity_poly.type
_entity_poly.pdbx_seq_one_letter_code
_entity_poly.pdbx_strand_id
1 'polypeptide(L)'
;MIINFRYHIFTITAIFAALGIGILIGSSIIGNEGLLEEQQRIVREISNDIDRMKDENTRLLKSISSLEANLDYKKKIEEQLYPLLLEDKMEGRRFFLLYNNVSEEKLNELVYYLKLMNINFDFLQFDKDKWSEIFPELNNFNYLISWNLGEEIYTGMDLEEKEDFSLLNYQGDDVENLLINIVKEVLNAQ
;
A
#
# COMPACT_ATOMS: atom_id res chain seq x y z
N MET A 1 74.17 53.65 8.59
CA MET A 1 73.90 53.08 7.24
C MET A 1 73.99 51.54 7.16
N ILE A 2 74.54 50.82 8.17
CA ILE A 2 74.67 49.33 8.16
C ILE A 2 73.34 48.58 8.43
N ILE A 3 72.40 49.20 9.14
CA ILE A 3 71.13 48.57 9.53
C ILE A 3 70.27 48.25 8.28
N ASN A 4 70.22 49.13 7.28
CA ASN A 4 69.41 48.93 6.08
C ASN A 4 69.85 47.72 5.23
N PHE A 5 71.15 47.41 5.17
CA PHE A 5 71.65 46.28 4.38
C PHE A 5 71.31 44.93 5.01
N ARG A 6 71.35 44.84 6.35
CA ARG A 6 70.95 43.62 7.09
C ARG A 6 69.46 43.32 6.92
N TYR A 7 68.61 44.35 6.96
CA TYR A 7 67.18 44.18 6.70
C TYR A 7 66.89 43.70 5.28
N HIS A 8 67.58 44.26 4.28
CA HIS A 8 67.38 43.87 2.88
C HIS A 8 67.72 42.40 2.62
N ILE A 9 68.83 41.91 3.18
CA ILE A 9 69.20 40.49 3.10
C ILE A 9 68.16 39.61 3.79
N PHE A 10 67.65 40.02 4.96
CA PHE A 10 66.64 39.25 5.69
C PHE A 10 65.34 39.11 4.89
N THR A 11 64.89 40.18 4.23
CA THR A 11 63.69 40.15 3.39
C THR A 11 63.88 39.30 2.14
N ILE A 12 65.03 39.37 1.47
CA ILE A 12 65.33 38.54 0.30
C ILE A 12 65.34 37.05 0.67
N THR A 13 65.98 36.69 1.79
CA THR A 13 65.98 35.30 2.27
C THR A 13 64.57 34.83 2.64
N ALA A 14 63.76 35.69 3.25
CA ALA A 14 62.36 35.37 3.57
C ALA A 14 61.52 35.14 2.30
N ILE A 15 61.70 35.97 1.26
CA ILE A 15 61.02 35.81 -0.03
C ILE A 15 61.45 34.50 -0.70
N PHE A 16 62.75 34.19 -0.72
CA PHE A 16 63.25 32.94 -1.30
C PHE A 16 62.79 31.71 -0.52
N ALA A 17 62.73 31.77 0.81
CA ALA A 17 62.20 30.69 1.64
C ALA A 17 60.70 30.48 1.40
N ALA A 18 59.92 31.56 1.32
CA ALA A 18 58.50 31.50 0.99
C ALA A 18 58.26 30.91 -0.41
N LEU A 19 59.08 31.30 -1.39
CA LEU A 19 59.02 30.76 -2.76
C LEU A 19 59.38 29.27 -2.79
N GLY A 20 60.45 28.87 -2.11
CA GLY A 20 60.89 27.48 -2.04
C GLY A 20 59.85 26.58 -1.37
N ILE A 21 59.25 27.03 -0.27
CA ILE A 21 58.16 26.32 0.41
C ILE A 21 56.91 26.27 -0.48
N GLY A 22 56.56 27.37 -1.15
CA GLY A 22 55.43 27.43 -2.07
C GLY A 22 55.57 26.43 -3.22
N ILE A 23 56.76 26.30 -3.80
CA ILE A 23 57.06 25.33 -4.86
C ILE A 23 57.05 23.90 -4.31
N LEU A 24 57.65 23.65 -3.14
CA LEU A 24 57.66 22.32 -2.51
C LEU A 24 56.26 21.80 -2.15
N ILE A 25 55.41 22.67 -1.60
CA ILE A 25 54.02 22.32 -1.30
C ILE A 25 53.22 22.17 -2.59
N GLY A 26 53.40 23.09 -3.55
CA GLY A 26 52.72 23.06 -4.84
C GLY A 26 53.06 21.83 -5.69
N SER A 27 54.30 21.36 -5.66
CA SER A 27 54.73 20.18 -6.42
C SER A 27 54.27 18.86 -5.77
N SER A 28 54.19 18.79 -4.44
CA SER A 28 53.67 17.63 -3.71
C SER A 28 52.21 17.30 -4.05
N ILE A 29 51.39 18.33 -4.33
CA ILE A 29 49.99 18.18 -4.74
C ILE A 29 49.84 17.63 -6.17
N ILE A 30 50.77 17.96 -7.07
CA ILE A 30 50.72 17.57 -8.49
C ILE A 30 51.20 16.13 -8.72
N GLY A 31 51.90 15.53 -7.75
CA GLY A 31 52.49 14.19 -7.86
C GLY A 31 51.71 13.05 -7.19
N ASN A 32 50.41 13.18 -6.94
CA ASN A 32 49.66 12.18 -6.16
C ASN A 32 48.88 11.20 -7.05
N GLU A 33 49.58 10.25 -7.67
CA GLU A 33 48.99 9.10 -8.41
C GLU A 33 47.89 8.40 -7.59
N GLY A 34 48.05 8.31 -6.26
CA GLY A 34 47.07 7.72 -5.35
C GLY A 34 45.72 8.47 -5.28
N LEU A 35 45.71 9.81 -5.43
CA LEU A 35 44.46 10.58 -5.42
C LEU A 35 43.64 10.33 -6.70
N LEU A 36 44.32 10.22 -7.85
CA LEU A 36 43.66 9.95 -9.13
C LEU A 36 43.09 8.52 -9.16
N GLU A 37 43.82 7.54 -8.63
CA GLU A 37 43.34 6.17 -8.48
C GLU A 37 42.10 6.07 -7.59
N GLU A 38 42.08 6.81 -6.48
CA GLU A 38 40.94 6.83 -5.57
C GLU A 38 39.71 7.50 -6.20
N GLN A 39 39.89 8.59 -6.93
CA GLN A 39 38.80 9.20 -7.71
C GLN A 39 38.26 8.24 -8.78
N GLN A 40 39.14 7.55 -9.51
CA GLN A 40 38.72 6.55 -10.51
C GLN A 40 38.00 5.36 -9.86
N ARG A 41 38.40 4.95 -8.66
CA ARG A 41 37.71 3.92 -7.89
C ARG A 41 36.29 4.37 -7.52
N ILE A 42 36.13 5.56 -6.96
CA ILE A 42 34.82 6.11 -6.57
C ILE A 42 33.90 6.22 -7.79
N VAL A 43 34.40 6.72 -8.92
CA VAL A 43 33.62 6.82 -10.16
C VAL A 43 33.17 5.44 -10.66
N ARG A 44 34.04 4.42 -10.57
CA ARG A 44 33.68 3.04 -10.93
C ARG A 44 32.62 2.45 -9.98
N GLU A 45 32.75 2.68 -8.68
CA GLU A 45 31.77 2.24 -7.68
C GLU A 45 30.40 2.89 -7.95
N ILE A 46 30.36 4.21 -8.16
CA ILE A 46 29.12 4.93 -8.52
C ILE A 46 28.51 4.39 -9.82
N SER A 47 29.33 4.15 -10.85
CA SER A 47 28.84 3.62 -12.13
C SER A 47 28.22 2.24 -11.95
N ASN A 48 28.88 1.36 -11.19
CA ASN A 48 28.36 0.04 -10.87
C ASN A 48 27.06 0.10 -10.06
N ASP A 49 26.95 1.04 -9.12
CA ASP A 49 25.73 1.22 -8.34
C ASP A 49 24.58 1.75 -9.20
N ILE A 50 24.85 2.69 -10.11
CA ILE A 50 23.86 3.18 -11.08
C ILE A 50 23.37 2.03 -11.97
N ASP A 51 24.27 1.18 -12.46
CA ASP A 51 23.89 0.07 -13.33
C ASP A 51 23.08 -0.98 -12.55
N ARG A 52 23.44 -1.28 -11.31
CA ARG A 52 22.63 -2.13 -10.41
C ARG A 52 21.23 -1.56 -10.18
N MET A 53 21.13 -0.27 -9.90
CA MET A 53 19.84 0.39 -9.69
C MET A 53 18.97 0.36 -10.96
N LYS A 54 19.56 0.51 -12.15
CA LYS A 54 18.83 0.39 -13.43
C LYS A 54 18.33 -1.03 -13.66
N ASP A 55 19.16 -2.03 -13.37
CA ASP A 55 18.78 -3.45 -13.50
C ASP A 55 17.65 -3.81 -12.53
N GLU A 56 17.75 -3.36 -11.27
CA GLU A 56 16.70 -3.56 -10.27
C GLU A 56 15.40 -2.87 -10.68
N ASN A 57 15.46 -1.61 -11.12
CA ASN A 57 14.29 -0.89 -11.63
C ASN A 57 13.63 -1.63 -12.80
N THR A 58 14.42 -2.11 -13.76
CA THR A 58 13.92 -2.88 -14.90
C THR A 58 13.25 -4.19 -14.46
N ARG A 59 13.80 -4.87 -13.45
CA ARG A 59 13.19 -6.09 -12.87
C ARG A 59 11.88 -5.77 -12.16
N LEU A 60 11.85 -4.70 -11.36
CA LEU A 60 10.65 -4.26 -10.65
C LEU A 60 9.53 -3.89 -11.63
N LEU A 61 9.83 -3.15 -12.69
CA LEU A 61 8.87 -2.81 -13.74
C LEU A 61 8.29 -4.06 -14.41
N LYS A 62 9.12 -5.07 -14.72
CA LYS A 62 8.64 -6.34 -15.27
C LYS A 62 7.74 -7.09 -14.29
N SER A 63 8.10 -7.12 -13.01
CA SER A 63 7.28 -7.73 -11.97
C SER A 63 5.92 -7.04 -11.86
N ILE A 64 5.90 -5.70 -11.84
CA ILE A 64 4.66 -4.91 -11.82
C ILE A 64 3.78 -5.27 -13.01
N SER A 65 4.31 -5.23 -14.23
CA SER A 65 3.52 -5.57 -15.43
C SER A 65 2.99 -7.02 -15.40
N SER A 66 3.76 -7.96 -14.86
CA SER A 66 3.30 -9.35 -14.71
C SER A 66 2.19 -9.50 -13.67
N LEU A 67 2.27 -8.75 -12.56
CA LEU A 67 1.26 -8.75 -11.51
C LEU A 67 -0.03 -8.08 -12.00
N GLU A 68 0.07 -6.98 -12.74
CA GLU A 68 -1.07 -6.31 -13.38
C GLU A 68 -1.77 -7.23 -14.38
N ALA A 69 -1.02 -7.96 -15.22
CA ALA A 69 -1.60 -8.92 -16.15
C ALA A 69 -2.32 -10.08 -15.44
N ASN A 70 -1.76 -10.58 -14.34
CA ASN A 70 -2.40 -11.63 -13.54
C ASN A 70 -3.68 -11.13 -12.86
N LEU A 71 -3.68 -9.89 -12.35
CA LEU A 71 -4.86 -9.26 -11.77
C LEU A 71 -5.97 -9.07 -12.80
N ASP A 72 -5.63 -8.59 -14.00
CA ASP A 72 -6.60 -8.44 -15.10
C ASP A 72 -7.20 -9.80 -15.51
N TYR A 73 -6.37 -10.84 -15.61
CA TYR A 73 -6.83 -12.19 -15.89
C TYR A 73 -7.77 -12.74 -14.80
N LYS A 74 -7.42 -12.55 -13.52
CA LYS A 74 -8.27 -12.95 -12.38
C LYS A 74 -9.63 -12.25 -12.45
N LYS A 75 -9.65 -10.92 -12.63
CA LYS A 75 -10.89 -10.14 -12.73
C LYS A 75 -11.78 -10.63 -13.87
N LYS A 76 -11.20 -10.91 -15.05
CA LYS A 76 -11.96 -11.44 -16.19
C LYS A 76 -12.60 -12.79 -15.89
N ILE A 77 -11.92 -13.66 -15.15
CA ILE A 77 -12.51 -14.93 -14.71
C ILE A 77 -13.67 -14.65 -13.76
N GLU A 78 -13.50 -13.79 -12.77
CA GLU A 78 -14.53 -13.47 -11.79
C GLU A 78 -15.77 -12.88 -12.47
N GLU A 79 -15.60 -11.92 -13.39
CA GLU A 79 -16.66 -11.29 -14.15
C GLU A 79 -17.47 -12.28 -15.01
N GLN A 80 -16.85 -13.37 -15.48
CA GLN A 80 -17.52 -14.38 -16.28
C GLN A 80 -18.11 -15.51 -15.45
N LEU A 81 -17.41 -15.91 -14.38
CA LEU A 81 -17.74 -17.10 -13.61
C LEU A 81 -18.71 -16.82 -12.47
N TYR A 82 -18.61 -15.66 -11.80
CA TYR A 82 -19.48 -15.35 -10.67
C TYR A 82 -20.96 -15.21 -11.07
N PRO A 83 -21.33 -14.52 -12.16
CA PRO A 83 -22.72 -14.52 -12.59
C PRO A 83 -23.19 -15.94 -12.91
N LEU A 84 -22.43 -16.71 -13.68
CA LEU A 84 -22.82 -18.05 -14.10
C LEU A 84 -23.03 -19.03 -12.92
N LEU A 85 -22.26 -18.91 -11.84
CA LEU A 85 -22.35 -19.82 -10.69
C LEU A 85 -23.34 -19.35 -9.62
N LEU A 86 -23.57 -18.05 -9.51
CA LEU A 86 -24.24 -17.47 -8.34
C LEU A 86 -25.55 -16.75 -8.68
N GLU A 87 -25.81 -16.39 -9.95
CA GLU A 87 -27.03 -15.69 -10.37
C GLU A 87 -28.29 -16.47 -9.96
N ASP A 88 -28.42 -17.74 -10.36
CA ASP A 88 -29.57 -18.59 -10.01
C ASP A 88 -29.74 -18.86 -8.50
N LYS A 89 -28.67 -18.71 -7.71
CA LYS A 89 -28.67 -19.03 -6.27
C LYS A 89 -28.96 -17.81 -5.40
N MET A 90 -28.58 -16.63 -5.89
CA MET A 90 -28.69 -15.36 -5.20
C MET A 90 -29.93 -14.55 -5.61
N GLU A 91 -30.59 -14.93 -6.71
CA GLU A 91 -31.76 -14.23 -7.23
C GLU A 91 -32.88 -14.09 -6.18
N GLY A 92 -33.40 -12.87 -6.03
CA GLY A 92 -34.51 -12.55 -5.12
C GLY A 92 -34.16 -12.42 -3.64
N ARG A 93 -32.91 -12.69 -3.23
CA ARG A 93 -32.46 -12.52 -1.84
C ARG A 93 -32.00 -11.08 -1.58
N ARG A 94 -32.45 -10.50 -0.47
CA ARG A 94 -32.03 -9.15 -0.03
C ARG A 94 -31.08 -9.24 1.16
N PHE A 95 -29.93 -8.58 1.05
CA PHE A 95 -28.89 -8.57 2.06
C PHE A 95 -28.78 -7.18 2.69
N PHE A 96 -28.66 -7.12 4.01
CA PHE A 96 -28.36 -5.91 4.74
C PHE A 96 -26.96 -6.00 5.34
N LEU A 97 -26.09 -5.04 5.03
CA LEU A 97 -24.72 -5.00 5.54
C LEU A 97 -24.60 -3.89 6.60
N LEU A 98 -24.33 -4.29 7.83
CA LEU A 98 -23.87 -3.39 8.88
C LEU A 98 -22.36 -3.47 8.97
N TYR A 99 -21.68 -2.32 8.99
CA TYR A 99 -20.22 -2.30 9.11
C TYR A 99 -19.73 -1.20 10.05
N ASN A 100 -18.62 -1.45 10.73
CA ASN A 100 -17.90 -0.44 11.50
C ASN A 100 -16.40 -0.47 11.16
N ASN A 101 -15.78 0.70 11.12
CA ASN A 101 -14.34 0.84 10.90
C ASN A 101 -13.81 0.08 9.66
N VAL A 102 -14.56 0.15 8.55
CA VAL A 102 -14.17 -0.40 7.24
C VAL A 102 -13.76 0.74 6.32
N SER A 103 -12.67 0.58 5.58
CA SER A 103 -12.22 1.60 4.62
C SER A 103 -13.13 1.69 3.40
N GLU A 104 -13.24 2.87 2.80
CA GLU A 104 -14.04 3.08 1.58
C GLU A 104 -13.59 2.19 0.41
N GLU A 105 -12.28 1.95 0.28
CA GLU A 105 -11.73 1.07 -0.75
C GLU A 105 -12.32 -0.35 -0.68
N LYS A 106 -12.43 -0.91 0.52
CA LYS A 106 -12.94 -2.26 0.76
C LYS A 106 -14.45 -2.35 0.63
N LEU A 107 -15.15 -1.30 1.04
CA LEU A 107 -16.57 -1.18 0.79
C LEU A 107 -16.85 -1.19 -0.73
N ASN A 108 -16.07 -0.41 -1.49
CA ASN A 108 -16.20 -0.35 -2.95
C ASN A 108 -15.88 -1.68 -3.62
N GLU A 109 -14.88 -2.40 -3.12
CA GLU A 109 -14.55 -3.76 -3.56
C GLU A 109 -15.72 -4.72 -3.32
N LEU A 110 -16.29 -4.74 -2.11
CA LEU A 110 -17.44 -5.59 -1.80
C LEU A 110 -18.64 -5.23 -2.69
N VAL A 111 -18.93 -3.94 -2.86
CA VAL A 111 -19.99 -3.43 -3.74
C VAL A 111 -19.79 -3.88 -5.18
N TYR A 112 -18.55 -3.90 -5.68
CA TYR A 112 -18.24 -4.39 -7.02
C TYR A 112 -18.65 -5.87 -7.18
N TYR A 113 -18.25 -6.73 -6.25
CA TYR A 113 -18.61 -8.15 -6.30
C TYR A 113 -20.11 -8.39 -6.11
N LEU A 114 -20.77 -7.67 -5.20
CA LEU A 114 -22.22 -7.78 -5.01
C LEU A 114 -23.00 -7.39 -6.27
N LYS A 115 -22.54 -6.36 -7.00
CA LYS A 115 -23.10 -5.97 -8.30
C LYS A 115 -22.87 -7.03 -9.37
N LEU A 116 -21.69 -7.64 -9.43
CA LEU A 116 -21.41 -8.73 -10.36
C LEU A 116 -22.35 -9.93 -10.16
N MET A 117 -22.71 -10.21 -8.91
CA MET A 117 -23.63 -11.29 -8.56
C MET A 117 -25.11 -10.91 -8.67
N ASN A 118 -25.43 -9.69 -9.15
CA ASN A 118 -26.80 -9.17 -9.26
C ASN A 118 -27.60 -9.22 -7.93
N ILE A 119 -26.91 -8.98 -6.81
CA ILE A 119 -27.50 -9.02 -5.48
C ILE A 119 -28.14 -7.67 -5.13
N ASN A 120 -29.35 -7.69 -4.58
CA ASN A 120 -29.93 -6.52 -3.93
C ASN A 120 -29.38 -6.40 -2.51
N PHE A 121 -28.61 -5.33 -2.26
CA PHE A 121 -28.02 -5.07 -0.96
C PHE A 121 -28.25 -3.62 -0.53
N ASP A 122 -28.47 -3.44 0.77
CA ASP A 122 -28.43 -2.15 1.44
C ASP A 122 -27.35 -2.19 2.52
N PHE A 123 -26.65 -1.08 2.73
CA PHE A 123 -25.60 -0.99 3.74
C PHE A 123 -25.81 0.21 4.65
N LEU A 124 -25.43 0.04 5.92
CA LEU A 124 -25.46 1.10 6.92
C LEU A 124 -24.19 1.04 7.77
N GLN A 125 -23.52 2.17 7.86
CA GLN A 125 -22.40 2.33 8.78
C GLN A 125 -22.93 2.38 10.21
N PHE A 126 -22.42 1.52 11.07
CA PHE A 126 -22.73 1.54 12.48
C PHE A 126 -22.10 2.78 13.13
N ASP A 127 -22.95 3.65 13.64
CA ASP A 127 -22.59 4.82 14.43
C ASP A 127 -23.23 4.65 15.82
N LYS A 128 -22.40 4.40 16.83
CA LYS A 128 -22.84 4.11 18.21
C LYS A 128 -23.73 5.21 18.78
N ASP A 129 -23.51 6.46 18.36
CA ASP A 129 -24.23 7.62 18.88
C ASP A 129 -25.61 7.80 18.24
N LYS A 130 -25.84 7.23 17.04
CA LYS A 130 -27.09 7.33 16.27
C LYS A 130 -27.87 6.03 16.16
N TRP A 131 -27.28 4.94 16.64
CA TRP A 131 -27.84 3.60 16.53
C TRP A 131 -29.25 3.47 17.13
N SER A 132 -29.49 4.15 18.26
CA SER A 132 -30.78 4.14 18.94
C SER A 132 -31.91 4.86 18.19
N GLU A 133 -31.58 5.70 17.20
CA GLU A 133 -32.53 6.48 16.40
C GLU A 133 -32.76 5.90 15.00
N ILE A 134 -31.79 5.15 14.48
CA ILE A 134 -31.80 4.57 13.15
C ILE A 134 -31.91 3.05 13.29
N PHE A 135 -33.08 2.56 13.68
CA PHE A 135 -33.40 1.14 13.53
C PHE A 135 -33.85 0.91 12.08
N PRO A 136 -33.03 0.30 11.22
CA PRO A 136 -33.46 -0.03 9.87
C PRO A 136 -34.60 -1.05 9.93
N GLU A 137 -35.63 -0.88 9.09
CA GLU A 137 -36.70 -1.87 8.96
C GLU A 137 -36.15 -3.15 8.32
N LEU A 138 -35.74 -4.12 9.15
CA LEU A 138 -35.18 -5.41 8.72
C LEU A 138 -36.23 -6.36 8.12
N ASN A 139 -37.50 -5.96 8.11
CA ASN A 139 -38.62 -6.76 7.57
C ASN A 139 -38.39 -7.16 6.12
N ASN A 140 -37.67 -6.32 5.38
CA ASN A 140 -37.40 -6.52 3.98
C ASN A 140 -36.21 -7.47 3.68
N PHE A 141 -35.30 -7.70 4.61
CA PHE A 141 -34.08 -8.45 4.32
C PHE A 141 -34.19 -9.92 4.75
N ASN A 142 -33.52 -10.78 3.98
CA ASN A 142 -33.37 -12.21 4.27
C ASN A 142 -32.08 -12.49 5.05
N TYR A 143 -31.05 -11.66 4.82
CA TYR A 143 -29.72 -11.83 5.41
C TYR A 143 -29.24 -10.55 6.06
N LEU A 144 -28.70 -10.65 7.27
CA LEU A 144 -27.97 -9.58 7.93
C LEU A 144 -26.50 -9.96 8.04
N ILE A 145 -25.65 -9.18 7.42
CA ILE A 145 -24.21 -9.32 7.47
C ILE A 145 -23.68 -8.22 8.37
N SER A 146 -22.92 -8.61 9.38
CA SER A 146 -22.25 -7.66 10.26
C SER A 146 -20.75 -7.76 10.10
N TRP A 147 -20.11 -6.63 9.80
CA TRP A 147 -18.69 -6.55 9.52
C TRP A 147 -17.98 -5.70 10.57
N ASN A 148 -17.10 -6.33 11.35
CA ASN A 148 -16.34 -5.71 12.44
C ASN A 148 -17.24 -5.11 13.54
N LEU A 149 -18.31 -5.84 13.87
CA LEU A 149 -19.32 -5.47 14.85
C LEU A 149 -19.41 -6.54 15.94
N GLY A 150 -19.52 -6.11 17.20
CA GLY A 150 -19.74 -7.03 18.33
C GLY A 150 -21.17 -7.58 18.35
N GLU A 151 -21.34 -8.77 18.94
CA GLU A 151 -22.66 -9.42 19.11
C GLU A 151 -23.62 -8.59 19.96
N GLU A 152 -23.07 -7.67 20.76
CA GLU A 152 -23.77 -6.73 21.62
C GLU A 152 -24.78 -5.85 20.84
N ILE A 153 -24.55 -5.64 19.54
CA ILE A 153 -25.36 -4.76 18.67
C ILE A 153 -26.69 -5.42 18.27
N TYR A 154 -26.79 -6.74 18.34
CA TYR A 154 -28.03 -7.47 18.07
C TYR A 154 -28.99 -7.48 19.25
N THR A 155 -28.50 -7.13 20.45
CA THR A 155 -29.29 -7.09 21.69
C THR A 155 -30.35 -5.98 21.60
N GLY A 156 -31.57 -6.34 21.16
CA GLY A 156 -32.69 -5.41 20.97
C GLY A 156 -33.21 -5.32 19.54
N MET A 157 -32.58 -5.98 18.57
CA MET A 157 -33.26 -6.29 17.31
C MET A 157 -34.19 -7.49 17.57
N ASP A 158 -35.47 -7.38 17.21
CA ASP A 158 -36.42 -8.52 17.19
C ASP A 158 -36.03 -9.49 16.06
N LEU A 159 -34.90 -10.18 16.22
CA LEU A 159 -34.40 -11.20 15.30
C LEU A 159 -34.97 -12.59 15.63
N GLU A 160 -35.47 -12.78 16.85
CA GLU A 160 -35.97 -14.07 17.36
C GLU A 160 -37.33 -14.49 16.75
N GLU A 161 -38.08 -13.60 16.09
CA GLU A 161 -39.39 -13.91 15.51
C GLU A 161 -39.39 -14.21 13.99
N LYS A 162 -38.23 -14.16 13.31
CA LYS A 162 -38.16 -14.48 11.86
C LYS A 162 -37.57 -15.87 11.62
N GLU A 163 -38.41 -16.83 11.20
CA GLU A 163 -37.97 -18.18 10.81
C GLU A 163 -37.06 -18.21 9.56
N ASP A 164 -37.07 -17.17 8.71
CA ASP A 164 -36.33 -17.08 7.44
C ASP A 164 -35.23 -15.99 7.43
N PHE A 165 -34.58 -15.72 8.56
CA PHE A 165 -33.54 -14.70 8.68
C PHE A 165 -32.20 -15.27 9.15
N SER A 166 -31.15 -15.10 8.34
CA SER A 166 -29.80 -15.56 8.68
C SER A 166 -28.89 -14.39 9.06
N LEU A 167 -28.20 -14.53 10.19
CA LEU A 167 -27.20 -13.58 10.68
C LEU A 167 -25.80 -14.11 10.40
N LEU A 168 -24.98 -13.31 9.71
CA LEU A 168 -23.59 -13.62 9.43
C LEU A 168 -22.68 -12.58 10.08
N ASN A 169 -21.92 -13.01 11.09
CA ASN A 169 -20.92 -12.16 11.74
C ASN A 169 -19.52 -12.40 11.16
N TYR A 170 -18.93 -11.35 10.63
CA TYR A 170 -17.59 -11.36 10.08
C TYR A 170 -16.69 -10.36 10.80
N GLN A 171 -15.56 -10.89 11.30
CA GLN A 171 -14.49 -10.10 11.91
C GLN A 171 -13.25 -10.26 11.04
N GLY A 172 -12.77 -9.16 10.47
CA GLY A 172 -11.63 -9.19 9.57
C GLY A 172 -11.64 -8.08 8.56
N ASP A 173 -10.62 -8.07 7.72
CA ASP A 173 -10.35 -6.99 6.77
C ASP A 173 -10.23 -7.51 5.33
N ASP A 174 -10.51 -8.80 5.12
CA ASP A 174 -10.46 -9.49 3.83
C ASP A 174 -11.87 -9.57 3.24
N VAL A 175 -12.08 -8.94 2.08
CA VAL A 175 -13.36 -8.90 1.37
C VAL A 175 -13.69 -10.24 0.70
N GLU A 176 -12.69 -10.95 0.18
CA GLU A 176 -12.88 -12.23 -0.49
C GLU A 176 -13.39 -13.28 0.49
N ASN A 177 -12.82 -13.31 1.69
CA ASN A 177 -13.26 -14.23 2.73
C ASN A 177 -14.68 -13.93 3.22
N LEU A 178 -15.05 -12.64 3.31
CA LEU A 178 -16.43 -12.23 3.59
C LEU A 178 -17.39 -12.75 2.50
N LEU A 179 -17.04 -12.55 1.23
CA LEU A 179 -17.84 -13.05 0.09
C LEU A 179 -18.01 -14.56 0.11
N ILE A 180 -16.93 -15.30 0.37
CA ILE A 180 -16.98 -16.77 0.50
C ILE A 180 -17.94 -17.18 1.61
N ASN A 181 -17.93 -16.48 2.75
CA ASN A 181 -18.83 -16.79 3.86
C ASN A 181 -20.30 -16.48 3.50
N ILE A 182 -20.57 -15.35 2.83
CA ILE A 182 -21.91 -15.01 2.33
C ILE A 182 -22.43 -16.11 1.39
N VAL A 183 -21.60 -16.52 0.42
CA VAL A 183 -21.96 -17.57 -0.54
C VAL A 183 -22.21 -18.90 0.16
N LYS A 184 -21.36 -19.29 1.11
CA LYS A 184 -21.55 -20.52 1.89
C LYS A 184 -22.86 -20.50 2.67
N GLU A 185 -23.18 -19.39 3.32
CA GLU A 185 -24.41 -19.26 4.10
C GLU A 185 -25.65 -19.40 3.21
N VAL A 186 -25.62 -18.78 2.03
CA VAL A 186 -26.70 -18.88 1.04
C VAL A 186 -26.85 -20.31 0.50
N LEU A 187 -25.74 -21.02 0.28
CA LEU A 187 -25.75 -22.41 -0.19
C LEU A 187 -26.19 -23.40 0.89
N ASN A 188 -25.88 -23.14 2.16
CA ASN A 188 -26.27 -23.99 3.29
C ASN A 188 -27.74 -23.82 3.69
N ALA A 189 -28.36 -22.69 3.35
CA ALA A 189 -29.78 -22.42 3.58
C ALA A 189 -30.73 -23.07 2.53
N GLN A 190 -30.29 -24.15 1.85
CA GLN A 190 -31.09 -24.94 0.89
C GLN A 190 -31.63 -26.24 1.49
#